data_AF-A0A914PKC0-F1
#
_entry.id   AF-A0A914PKC0-F1
#
_cell.length_a   1.000
_cell.length_b   1.000
_cell.length_c   1.000
_cell.angle_alpha   90.00
_cell.angle_beta   90.00
_cell.angle_gamma   90.00
#
_symmetry.space_group_name_H-M   'P 1'
#
loop_
_entity.id
_entity.type
_entity.pdbx_description
1 polymer ?
#
loop_
_entity_poly.entity_id
_entity_poly.type
_entity_poly.pdbx_seq_one_letter_code
_entity_poly.pdbx_strand_id
1 'polypeptide(L)'
;MEQIKLVHEKLLNSVDFRWTKEHERLFQWQLGNVEFSCGSRLTDVSARNWDQNECVGQFAGEHAILAEGSSEIIRKLSEGLDIRCSNPVVSIDYSKSDKVILHTENGRKYQANKVILSVPLAVYHRGIIQFEPELPEDKSIALRNLGAGLIEKVAVKFPRKFWTDLLRKDGTIDYFGNVPKSSAERGLFNMFYDFSTRSSTNPKNQQFVLMSYVCGDSVDIVNTKTDVEVVELFVEALQELFPDEIIPHPTGYVVTHWGRDLYIGMSYSYLKVGGTGDHYDMLAKPIENKLFFCGEATNRFFPQTMTGAFVSAQREAGKVIESYLSEAMPIPKLE
;
A
#
# COMPACT_ATOMS: atom_id res chain seq x y z
N MET A 1 8.31 -12.58 -16.70
CA MET A 1 8.95 -13.85 -16.26
C MET A 1 10.31 -14.09 -16.90
N GLU A 2 10.49 -13.85 -18.20
CA GLU A 2 11.75 -14.16 -18.91
C GLU A 2 12.99 -13.50 -18.29
N GLN A 3 12.90 -12.22 -17.91
CA GLN A 3 14.03 -11.51 -17.28
C GLN A 3 14.40 -12.09 -15.91
N ILE A 4 13.43 -12.47 -15.09
CA ILE A 4 13.68 -13.10 -13.78
C ILE A 4 14.36 -14.46 -13.96
N LYS A 5 13.89 -15.26 -14.93
CA LYS A 5 14.53 -16.54 -15.28
C LYS A 5 15.97 -16.34 -15.73
N LEU A 6 16.21 -15.36 -16.61
CA LEU A 6 17.56 -15.04 -17.10
C LEU A 6 18.50 -14.63 -15.96
N VAL A 7 18.04 -13.79 -15.04
CA VAL A 7 18.84 -13.37 -13.88
C VAL A 7 19.09 -14.56 -12.95
N HIS A 8 18.09 -15.42 -12.73
CA HIS A 8 18.24 -16.62 -11.93
C HIS A 8 19.23 -17.62 -12.56
N GLU A 9 19.17 -17.87 -13.87
CA GLU A 9 20.15 -18.70 -14.58
C GLU A 9 21.58 -18.15 -14.45
N LYS A 10 21.74 -16.82 -14.55
CA LYS A 10 23.04 -16.18 -14.30
C LYS A 10 23.51 -16.38 -12.86
N LEU A 11 22.62 -16.27 -11.88
CA LEU A 11 22.93 -16.56 -10.47
C LEU A 11 23.42 -18.00 -10.32
N LEU A 12 22.68 -18.97 -10.85
CA LEU A 12 23.03 -20.40 -10.79
C LEU A 12 24.39 -20.70 -11.43
N ASN A 13 24.73 -20.03 -12.52
CA ASN A 13 26.02 -20.17 -13.19
C ASN A 13 27.17 -19.44 -12.47
N SER A 14 26.86 -18.54 -11.53
CA SER A 14 27.86 -17.72 -10.81
C SER A 14 28.22 -18.27 -9.43
N VAL A 15 27.44 -19.21 -8.90
CA VAL A 15 27.67 -19.78 -7.57
C VAL A 15 28.57 -21.02 -7.64
N ASP A 16 29.58 -21.08 -6.77
CA ASP A 16 30.51 -22.21 -6.66
C ASP A 16 30.00 -23.34 -5.75
N PHE A 17 28.69 -23.43 -5.52
CA PHE A 17 28.08 -24.48 -4.70
C PHE A 17 26.89 -25.12 -5.41
N ARG A 18 26.55 -26.34 -4.98
CA ARG A 18 25.39 -27.05 -5.49
C ARG A 18 24.10 -26.37 -5.01
N TRP A 19 23.38 -25.74 -5.93
CA TRP A 19 22.03 -25.24 -5.67
C TRP A 19 21.08 -26.40 -5.36
N THR A 20 20.43 -26.35 -4.19
CA THR A 20 19.52 -27.41 -3.73
C THR A 20 18.07 -26.94 -3.75
N LYS A 21 17.14 -27.85 -3.46
CA LYS A 21 15.71 -27.50 -3.35
C LYS A 21 15.46 -26.50 -2.23
N GLU A 22 16.21 -26.58 -1.14
CA GLU A 22 16.13 -25.67 0.00
C GLU A 22 16.61 -24.26 -0.38
N HIS A 23 17.71 -24.15 -1.13
CA HIS A 23 18.18 -22.88 -1.69
C HIS A 23 17.13 -22.26 -2.63
N GLU A 24 16.52 -23.08 -3.49
CA GLU A 24 15.45 -22.60 -4.38
C GLU A 24 14.25 -22.07 -3.60
N ARG A 25 13.79 -22.79 -2.58
CA ARG A 25 12.67 -22.35 -1.74
C ARG A 25 12.98 -21.05 -1.00
N LEU A 26 14.21 -20.90 -0.48
CA LEU A 26 14.65 -19.66 0.14
C LEU A 26 14.73 -18.50 -0.88
N PHE A 27 15.17 -18.78 -2.11
CA PHE A 27 15.15 -17.78 -3.17
C PHE A 27 13.71 -17.35 -3.51
N GLN A 28 12.77 -18.28 -3.59
CA GLN A 28 11.35 -17.94 -3.79
C GLN A 28 10.78 -17.11 -2.63
N TRP A 29 11.21 -17.39 -1.39
CA TRP A 29 10.85 -16.55 -0.24
C TRP A 29 11.31 -15.09 -0.43
N GLN A 30 12.54 -14.87 -0.89
CA GLN A 30 13.06 -13.53 -1.18
C GLN A 30 12.25 -12.85 -2.30
N LEU A 31 11.92 -13.57 -3.37
CA LEU A 31 11.07 -13.04 -4.43
C LEU A 31 9.68 -12.65 -3.91
N GLY A 32 9.07 -13.46 -3.05
CA GLY A 32 7.80 -13.14 -2.41
C GLY A 32 7.87 -11.89 -1.52
N ASN A 33 9.01 -11.65 -0.85
CA ASN A 33 9.22 -10.42 -0.09
C ASN A 33 9.33 -9.17 -1.00
N VAL A 34 9.90 -9.30 -2.20
CA VAL A 34 9.88 -8.23 -3.21
C VAL A 34 8.46 -8.00 -3.76
N GLU A 35 7.68 -9.07 -3.97
CA GLU A 35 6.26 -8.94 -4.37
C GLU A 35 5.43 -8.22 -3.32
N PHE A 36 5.69 -8.49 -2.04
CA PHE A 36 5.11 -7.73 -0.93
C PHE A 36 5.48 -6.25 -1.01
N SER A 37 6.77 -5.90 -1.12
CA SER A 37 7.22 -4.50 -1.22
C SER A 37 6.59 -3.75 -2.40
N CYS A 38 6.42 -4.42 -3.54
CA CYS A 38 5.76 -3.84 -4.72
C CYS A 38 4.23 -3.93 -4.68
N GLY A 39 3.66 -4.75 -3.80
CA GLY A 39 2.24 -5.09 -3.79
C GLY A 39 1.78 -5.74 -5.09
N SER A 40 2.65 -6.42 -5.83
CA SER A 40 2.33 -6.92 -7.17
C SER A 40 3.22 -8.08 -7.57
N ARG A 41 2.76 -8.84 -8.57
CA ARG A 41 3.56 -9.88 -9.21
C ARG A 41 4.77 -9.24 -9.88
N LEU A 42 5.94 -9.85 -9.73
CA LEU A 42 7.16 -9.29 -10.33
C LEU A 42 7.12 -9.24 -11.87
N THR A 43 6.19 -9.94 -12.52
CA THR A 43 5.97 -9.83 -13.97
C THR A 43 5.43 -8.48 -14.40
N ASP A 44 4.74 -7.80 -13.49
CA ASP A 44 4.03 -6.56 -13.79
C ASP A 44 4.86 -5.34 -13.38
N VAL A 45 5.91 -5.54 -12.59
CA VAL A 45 6.79 -4.50 -12.02
C VAL A 45 7.94 -4.15 -12.98
N SER A 46 8.27 -2.87 -13.08
CA SER A 46 9.39 -2.38 -13.89
C SER A 46 10.74 -2.83 -13.33
N ALA A 47 11.41 -3.77 -14.00
CA ALA A 47 12.74 -4.21 -13.59
C ALA A 47 13.79 -3.07 -13.52
N ARG A 48 13.59 -1.97 -14.27
CA ARG A 48 14.54 -0.84 -14.32
C ARG A 48 14.29 0.23 -13.27
N ASN A 49 13.05 0.35 -12.79
CA ASN A 49 12.62 1.51 -11.99
C ASN A 49 11.84 1.10 -10.73
N TRP A 50 11.81 -0.18 -10.37
CA TRP A 50 11.06 -0.67 -9.20
C TRP A 50 11.47 0.02 -7.89
N ASP A 51 12.74 0.41 -7.79
CA ASP A 51 13.43 1.05 -6.68
C ASP A 51 13.78 2.52 -6.96
N GLN A 52 13.13 3.17 -7.95
CA GLN A 52 13.55 4.51 -8.41
C GLN A 52 13.58 5.58 -7.31
N ASN A 53 12.78 5.43 -6.26
CA ASN A 53 12.73 6.40 -5.17
C ASN A 53 14.06 6.45 -4.41
N GLU A 54 14.87 5.39 -4.44
CA GLU A 54 16.21 5.34 -3.83
C GLU A 54 17.24 6.22 -4.55
N CYS A 55 16.87 6.93 -5.63
CA CYS A 55 17.72 7.96 -6.23
C CYS A 55 17.93 9.20 -5.34
N VAL A 56 17.15 9.35 -4.26
CA VAL A 56 17.30 10.39 -3.24
C VAL A 56 17.44 9.79 -1.84
N GLY A 57 17.97 10.58 -0.90
CA GLY A 57 18.06 10.17 0.50
C GLY A 57 16.68 9.80 1.06
N GLN A 58 16.56 8.56 1.56
CA GLN A 58 15.36 8.04 2.20
C GLN A 58 15.34 8.36 3.70
N PHE A 59 14.19 8.14 4.35
CA PHE A 59 14.08 8.27 5.80
C PHE A 59 14.98 7.25 6.49
N ALA A 60 16.01 7.74 7.17
CA ALA A 60 16.91 6.93 7.99
C ALA A 60 16.29 6.62 9.37
N GLY A 61 16.95 5.72 10.11
CA GLY A 61 16.55 5.35 11.47
C GLY A 61 15.86 3.99 11.53
N GLU A 62 15.15 3.74 12.62
CA GLU A 62 14.50 2.45 12.88
C GLU A 62 13.13 2.34 12.18
N HIS A 63 12.81 1.14 11.71
CA HIS A 63 11.45 0.80 11.30
C HIS A 63 10.66 0.41 12.54
N ALA A 64 9.56 1.11 12.81
CA ALA A 64 8.77 0.93 14.03
C ALA A 64 7.33 0.54 13.74
N ILE A 65 6.75 -0.27 14.63
CA ILE A 65 5.31 -0.54 14.67
C ILE A 65 4.65 0.56 15.50
N LEU A 66 3.67 1.26 14.92
CA LEU A 66 2.77 2.13 15.66
C LEU A 66 1.80 1.25 16.47
N ALA A 67 2.19 0.90 17.70
CA ALA A 67 1.47 -0.09 18.53
C ALA A 67 0.00 0.29 18.80
N GLU A 68 -0.28 1.58 18.98
CA GLU A 68 -1.63 2.13 19.16
C GLU A 68 -2.39 2.30 17.83
N GLY A 69 -1.77 1.93 16.71
CA GLY A 69 -2.28 2.15 15.36
C GLY A 69 -2.15 3.59 14.87
N SER A 70 -2.42 3.79 13.57
CA SER A 70 -2.40 5.12 12.95
C SER A 70 -3.71 5.88 13.07
N SER A 71 -4.79 5.24 13.55
CA SER A 71 -6.13 5.82 13.63
C SER A 71 -6.17 7.06 14.52
N GLU A 72 -5.43 7.08 15.63
CA GLU A 72 -5.36 8.24 16.53
C GLU A 72 -4.71 9.45 15.86
N ILE A 73 -3.69 9.24 15.02
CA ILE A 73 -3.07 10.31 14.22
C ILE A 73 -4.12 10.90 13.27
N ILE A 74 -4.87 10.04 12.56
CA ILE A 74 -5.92 10.48 11.64
C ILE A 74 -7.05 11.21 12.39
N ARG A 75 -7.44 10.71 13.56
CA ARG A 75 -8.46 11.33 14.42
C ARG A 75 -8.02 12.72 14.87
N LYS A 76 -6.75 12.89 15.23
CA LYS A 76 -6.19 14.19 15.61
C LYS A 76 -6.11 15.17 14.45
N LEU A 77 -5.72 14.70 13.26
CA LEU A 77 -5.70 15.52 12.05
C LEU A 77 -7.11 15.96 11.60
N SER A 78 -8.16 15.24 11.98
CA SER A 78 -9.55 15.55 11.61
C SER A 78 -10.30 16.44 12.60
N GLU A 79 -9.73 16.69 13.79
CA GLU A 79 -10.36 17.53 14.81
C GLU A 79 -10.57 18.97 14.29
N GLY A 80 -11.81 19.47 14.38
CA GLY A 80 -12.18 20.83 13.99
C GLY A 80 -12.35 21.07 12.48
N LEU A 81 -12.21 20.04 11.63
CA LEU A 81 -12.42 20.14 10.20
C LEU A 81 -13.89 19.88 9.80
N ASP A 82 -14.35 20.53 8.72
CA ASP A 82 -15.65 20.25 8.12
C ASP A 82 -15.57 19.02 7.20
N ILE A 83 -15.77 17.83 7.75
CA ILE A 83 -15.69 16.56 7.03
C ILE A 83 -17.09 16.02 6.75
N ARG A 84 -17.37 15.75 5.47
CA ARG A 84 -18.65 15.21 4.99
C ARG A 84 -18.50 13.75 4.57
N CYS A 85 -18.76 12.83 5.50
CA CYS A 85 -18.78 11.39 5.23
C CYS A 85 -20.00 10.98 4.38
N SER A 86 -19.94 9.77 3.80
CA SER A 86 -21.03 9.19 2.98
C SER A 86 -21.48 10.12 1.84
N ASN A 87 -20.50 10.75 1.20
CA ASN A 87 -20.72 11.76 0.17
C ASN A 87 -19.79 11.56 -1.04
N PRO A 88 -19.88 10.41 -1.73
CA PRO A 88 -18.98 10.08 -2.83
C PRO A 88 -19.12 11.10 -3.96
N VAL A 89 -18.02 11.72 -4.36
CA VAL A 89 -17.96 12.57 -5.56
C VAL A 89 -17.91 11.65 -6.77
N VAL A 90 -18.78 11.89 -7.76
CA VAL A 90 -18.89 11.08 -8.99
C VAL A 90 -18.61 11.90 -10.25
N SER A 91 -18.66 13.23 -10.16
CA SER A 91 -18.31 14.11 -11.28
C SER A 91 -17.70 15.42 -10.79
N ILE A 92 -16.72 15.92 -11.56
CA ILE A 92 -15.97 17.15 -11.32
C ILE A 92 -15.94 17.96 -12.62
N ASP A 93 -16.66 19.08 -12.64
CA ASP A 93 -16.65 20.04 -13.74
C ASP A 93 -15.76 21.24 -13.39
N TYR A 94 -14.71 21.42 -14.20
CA TYR A 94 -13.75 22.53 -14.13
C TYR A 94 -13.67 23.30 -15.46
N SER A 95 -14.60 23.05 -16.38
CA SER A 95 -14.50 23.43 -17.80
C SER A 95 -14.58 24.94 -18.07
N LYS A 96 -15.52 25.68 -17.45
CA LYS A 96 -15.87 27.04 -17.90
C LYS A 96 -16.38 28.00 -16.84
N SER A 97 -16.11 27.74 -15.55
CA SER A 97 -16.53 28.65 -14.48
C SER A 97 -15.36 29.11 -13.61
N ASP A 98 -15.51 30.26 -12.93
CA ASP A 98 -14.58 30.74 -11.89
C ASP A 98 -14.40 29.72 -10.75
N LYS A 99 -15.30 28.75 -10.65
CA LYS A 99 -15.31 27.69 -9.64
C LYS A 99 -15.27 26.29 -10.28
N VAL A 100 -14.79 25.34 -9.52
CA VAL A 100 -14.95 23.91 -9.77
C VAL A 100 -16.28 23.48 -9.16
N ILE A 101 -17.05 22.69 -9.90
CA ILE A 101 -18.33 22.13 -9.47
C ILE A 101 -18.13 20.64 -9.20
N LEU A 102 -18.53 20.19 -8.01
CA LEU A 102 -18.49 18.78 -7.62
C LEU A 102 -19.92 18.25 -7.52
N HIS A 103 -20.17 17.11 -8.15
CA HIS A 103 -21.42 16.37 -8.08
C HIS A 103 -21.20 15.09 -7.30
N THR A 104 -22.05 14.84 -6.32
CA THR A 104 -21.99 13.64 -5.49
C THR A 104 -23.09 12.65 -5.88
N GLU A 105 -22.87 11.38 -5.57
CA GLU A 105 -23.79 10.28 -5.89
C GLU A 105 -25.20 10.50 -5.31
N ASN A 106 -25.28 11.12 -4.13
CA ASN A 106 -26.54 11.47 -3.47
C ASN A 106 -27.24 12.72 -4.05
N GLY A 107 -26.79 13.21 -5.22
CA GLY A 107 -27.38 14.35 -5.92
C GLY A 107 -27.01 15.72 -5.37
N ARG A 108 -26.12 15.82 -4.38
CA ARG A 108 -25.65 17.13 -3.88
C ARG A 108 -24.64 17.75 -4.84
N LYS A 109 -24.57 19.07 -4.78
CA LYS A 109 -23.66 19.90 -5.55
C LYS A 109 -22.84 20.77 -4.62
N TYR A 110 -21.53 20.76 -4.81
CA TYR A 110 -20.58 21.64 -4.13
C TYR A 110 -19.88 22.54 -5.14
N GLN A 111 -19.42 23.70 -4.68
CA GLN A 111 -18.64 24.64 -5.48
C GLN A 111 -17.44 25.13 -4.68
N ALA A 112 -16.28 25.14 -5.31
CA ALA A 112 -15.04 25.64 -4.70
C ALA A 112 -14.19 26.35 -5.75
N ASN A 113 -13.37 27.32 -5.34
CA ASN A 113 -12.43 27.97 -6.26
C ASN A 113 -11.29 27.03 -6.67
N LYS A 114 -10.86 26.16 -5.75
CA LYS A 114 -9.75 25.21 -5.92
C LYS A 114 -10.17 23.89 -5.27
N VAL A 115 -9.74 22.76 -5.83
CA VAL A 115 -10.02 21.41 -5.33
C VAL A 115 -8.71 20.62 -5.25
N ILE A 116 -8.46 20.02 -4.10
CA ILE A 116 -7.38 19.04 -3.93
C ILE A 116 -8.00 17.65 -3.99
N LEU A 117 -7.52 16.83 -4.93
CA LEU A 117 -7.91 15.43 -5.06
C LEU A 117 -6.87 14.56 -4.35
N SER A 118 -7.35 13.74 -3.42
CA SER A 118 -6.54 12.77 -2.65
C SER A 118 -7.06 11.33 -2.78
N VAL A 119 -7.71 11.01 -3.91
CA VAL A 119 -8.32 9.69 -4.10
C VAL A 119 -7.25 8.64 -4.51
N PRO A 120 -7.40 7.37 -4.10
CA PRO A 120 -6.45 6.32 -4.46
C PRO A 120 -6.32 6.11 -5.97
N LEU A 121 -5.15 5.64 -6.41
CA LEU A 121 -4.85 5.39 -7.84
C LEU A 121 -5.89 4.46 -8.50
N ALA A 122 -6.35 3.42 -7.80
CA ALA A 122 -7.35 2.50 -8.31
C ALA A 122 -8.72 3.14 -8.56
N VAL A 123 -9.08 4.22 -7.83
CA VAL A 123 -10.33 4.97 -8.08
C VAL A 123 -10.27 5.66 -9.45
N TYR A 124 -9.10 6.18 -9.83
CA TYR A 124 -8.88 6.72 -11.18
C TYR A 124 -8.94 5.61 -12.24
N HIS A 125 -8.29 4.46 -12.00
CA HIS A 125 -8.32 3.32 -12.95
C HIS A 125 -9.73 2.80 -13.21
N ARG A 126 -10.60 2.82 -12.20
CA ARG A 126 -12.00 2.39 -12.30
C ARG A 126 -12.92 3.43 -12.94
N GLY A 127 -12.45 4.67 -13.14
CA GLY A 127 -13.27 5.74 -13.71
C GLY A 127 -14.47 6.12 -12.84
N ILE A 128 -14.36 5.99 -11.51
CA ILE A 128 -15.46 6.29 -10.57
C ILE A 128 -15.85 7.77 -10.61
N ILE A 129 -14.87 8.64 -10.87
CA ILE A 129 -15.06 10.08 -10.97
C ILE A 129 -14.94 10.50 -12.44
N GLN A 130 -16.01 11.09 -12.97
CA GLN A 130 -16.02 11.70 -14.30
C GLN A 130 -15.46 13.13 -14.23
N PHE A 131 -14.58 13.48 -15.17
CA PHE A 131 -13.96 14.79 -15.25
C PHE A 131 -14.49 15.53 -16.48
N GLU A 132 -14.90 16.78 -16.32
CA GLU A 132 -15.34 17.65 -17.41
C GLU A 132 -14.55 18.99 -17.39
N PRO A 133 -13.68 19.27 -18.38
CA PRO A 133 -13.25 18.37 -19.46
C PRO A 133 -12.51 17.15 -18.92
N GLU A 134 -12.20 16.19 -19.79
CA GLU A 134 -11.38 15.03 -19.42
C GLU A 134 -9.99 15.45 -18.88
N LEU A 135 -9.38 14.55 -18.11
CA LEU A 135 -8.01 14.75 -17.63
C LEU A 135 -7.04 14.86 -18.82
N PRO A 136 -6.05 15.76 -18.78
CA PRO A 136 -5.08 15.91 -19.86
C PRO A 136 -4.27 14.63 -20.11
N GLU A 137 -3.73 14.50 -21.33
CA GLU A 137 -3.04 13.28 -21.77
C GLU A 137 -1.84 12.90 -20.89
N ASP A 138 -1.14 13.87 -20.30
CA ASP A 138 -0.03 13.58 -19.37
C ASP A 138 -0.51 12.79 -18.14
N LYS A 139 -1.66 13.13 -17.56
CA LYS A 139 -2.28 12.34 -16.49
C LYS A 139 -2.71 10.97 -16.96
N SER A 140 -3.30 10.87 -18.15
CA SER A 140 -3.70 9.58 -18.73
C SER A 140 -2.49 8.65 -18.92
N ILE A 141 -1.35 9.17 -19.38
CA ILE A 141 -0.08 8.44 -19.47
C ILE A 141 0.39 7.99 -18.08
N ALA A 142 0.37 8.87 -17.09
CA ALA A 142 0.76 8.53 -15.72
C ALA A 142 -0.09 7.40 -15.14
N LEU A 143 -1.41 7.51 -15.25
CA LEU A 143 -2.36 6.50 -14.77
C LEU A 143 -2.14 5.14 -15.45
N ARG A 144 -1.78 5.09 -16.74
CA ARG A 144 -1.51 3.80 -17.43
C ARG A 144 -0.23 3.11 -16.94
N ASN A 145 0.78 3.88 -16.52
CA ASN A 145 2.11 3.40 -16.16
C ASN A 145 2.32 3.18 -14.64
N LEU A 146 1.50 3.80 -13.80
CA LEU A 146 1.43 3.49 -12.37
C LEU A 146 0.48 2.31 -12.15
N GLY A 147 0.92 1.34 -11.35
CA GLY A 147 0.14 0.18 -10.97
C GLY A 147 -0.51 0.36 -9.62
N ALA A 148 -1.74 -0.11 -9.48
CA ALA A 148 -2.43 -0.22 -8.20
C ALA A 148 -2.05 -1.57 -7.56
N GLY A 149 -1.03 -1.57 -6.71
CA GLY A 149 -0.60 -2.76 -5.98
C GLY A 149 -1.63 -3.17 -4.92
N LEU A 150 -1.68 -4.46 -4.63
CA LEU A 150 -2.61 -5.05 -3.68
C LEU A 150 -1.91 -6.11 -2.83
N ILE A 151 -2.07 -5.96 -1.53
CA ILE A 151 -1.84 -6.98 -0.51
C ILE A 151 -3.08 -7.05 0.37
N GLU A 152 -3.28 -8.21 1.00
CA GLU A 152 -4.32 -8.38 2.00
C GLU A 152 -3.69 -8.95 3.27
N LYS A 153 -4.19 -8.53 4.43
CA LYS A 153 -3.67 -8.92 5.73
C LYS A 153 -4.64 -9.88 6.39
N VAL A 154 -4.07 -10.85 7.08
CA VAL A 154 -4.78 -11.82 7.91
C VAL A 154 -4.20 -11.74 9.31
N ALA A 155 -4.99 -11.30 10.28
CA ALA A 155 -4.61 -11.26 11.68
C ALA A 155 -5.42 -12.30 12.45
N VAL A 156 -4.74 -13.16 13.19
CA VAL A 156 -5.35 -14.29 13.91
C VAL A 156 -4.95 -14.24 15.38
N LYS A 157 -5.95 -14.31 16.25
CA LYS A 157 -5.80 -14.30 17.70
C LYS A 157 -5.85 -15.71 18.25
N PHE A 158 -4.89 -16.05 19.10
CA PHE A 158 -4.77 -17.35 19.75
C PHE A 158 -4.98 -17.25 21.28
N PRO A 159 -5.37 -18.35 21.93
CA PRO A 159 -5.55 -18.38 23.40
C PRO A 159 -4.21 -18.46 24.17
N ARG A 160 -3.12 -18.88 23.51
CA ARG A 160 -1.77 -18.94 24.07
C ARG A 160 -0.73 -18.59 23.01
N LYS A 161 0.44 -18.17 23.46
CA LYS A 161 1.65 -18.09 22.63
C LYS A 161 2.23 -19.50 22.45
N PHE A 162 2.28 -20.00 21.22
CA PHE A 162 2.85 -21.32 20.89
C PHE A 162 4.20 -21.21 20.17
N TRP A 163 4.54 -20.05 19.59
CA TRP A 163 5.81 -19.79 18.92
C TRP A 163 6.96 -19.49 19.90
N THR A 164 7.00 -20.19 21.04
CA THR A 164 7.91 -19.89 22.15
C THR A 164 9.38 -20.13 21.82
N ASP A 165 9.66 -21.11 20.96
CA ASP A 165 11.03 -21.49 20.59
C ASP A 165 11.75 -20.45 19.74
N LEU A 166 10.99 -19.53 19.12
CA LEU A 166 11.54 -18.43 18.34
C LEU A 166 11.78 -17.17 19.16
N LEU A 167 11.32 -17.13 20.41
CA LEU A 167 11.41 -15.92 21.23
C LEU A 167 12.86 -15.63 21.60
N ARG A 168 13.19 -14.33 21.60
CA ARG A 168 14.42 -13.82 22.20
C ARG A 168 14.39 -14.07 23.71
N LYS A 169 15.53 -13.86 24.36
CA LYS A 169 15.68 -14.01 25.83
C LYS A 169 14.73 -13.12 26.64
N ASP A 170 14.26 -12.02 26.05
CA ASP A 170 13.28 -11.11 26.67
C ASP A 170 11.81 -11.56 26.48
N GLY A 171 11.58 -12.72 25.86
CA GLY A 171 10.25 -13.27 25.61
C GLY A 171 9.53 -12.66 24.40
N THR A 172 10.24 -11.90 23.57
CA THR A 172 9.66 -11.22 22.39
C THR A 172 10.21 -11.74 21.07
N ILE A 173 9.44 -11.55 20.01
CA ILE A 173 9.87 -11.63 18.62
C ILE A 173 9.08 -10.57 17.85
N ASP A 174 9.67 -9.95 16.84
CA ASP A 174 8.95 -8.98 16.00
C ASP A 174 8.24 -9.67 14.84
N TYR A 175 8.93 -10.62 14.20
CA TYR A 175 8.42 -11.39 13.08
C TYR A 175 9.28 -12.63 12.82
N PHE A 176 8.76 -13.56 12.02
CA PHE A 176 9.49 -14.72 11.47
C PHE A 176 9.00 -15.04 10.05
N GLY A 177 9.89 -15.64 9.24
CA GLY A 177 9.60 -15.99 7.84
C GLY A 177 9.00 -17.38 7.67
N ASN A 178 8.24 -17.55 6.60
CA ASN A 178 7.64 -18.80 6.16
C ASN A 178 8.15 -19.18 4.77
N VAL A 179 9.09 -20.13 4.71
CA VAL A 179 9.72 -20.52 3.44
C VAL A 179 8.72 -21.35 2.60
N PRO A 180 8.31 -20.86 1.41
CA PRO A 180 7.22 -21.47 0.66
C PRO A 180 7.60 -22.86 0.14
N LYS A 181 6.60 -23.71 -0.12
CA LYS A 181 6.85 -25.04 -0.70
C LYS A 181 7.22 -24.96 -2.18
N SER A 182 6.68 -23.97 -2.87
CA SER A 182 6.85 -23.74 -4.31
C SER A 182 6.76 -22.27 -4.66
N SER A 183 7.13 -21.90 -5.89
CA SER A 183 6.99 -20.54 -6.39
C SER A 183 5.55 -20.04 -6.43
N ALA A 184 4.55 -20.93 -6.53
CA ALA A 184 3.13 -20.57 -6.55
C ALA A 184 2.61 -20.08 -5.20
N GLU A 185 3.28 -20.45 -4.11
CA GLU A 185 2.90 -20.12 -2.73
C GLU A 185 3.76 -18.99 -2.14
N ARG A 186 4.69 -18.41 -2.90
CA ARG A 186 5.66 -17.45 -2.35
C ARG A 186 5.02 -16.18 -1.79
N GLY A 187 3.83 -15.82 -2.27
CA GLY A 187 3.04 -14.71 -1.79
C GLY A 187 2.05 -15.09 -0.69
N LEU A 188 1.95 -16.36 -0.30
CA LEU A 188 1.01 -16.88 0.70
C LEU A 188 1.69 -16.95 2.07
N PHE A 189 1.34 -16.00 2.94
CA PHE A 189 1.81 -15.93 4.32
C PHE A 189 3.33 -15.99 4.46
N ASN A 190 4.05 -15.24 3.61
CA ASN A 190 5.51 -15.23 3.52
C ASN A 190 6.20 -14.82 4.85
N MET A 191 5.54 -13.96 5.63
CA MET A 191 6.01 -13.43 6.91
C MET A 191 4.91 -13.43 7.95
N PHE A 192 5.22 -13.79 9.19
CA PHE A 192 4.34 -13.64 10.34
C PHE A 192 4.91 -12.59 11.30
N TYR A 193 4.08 -11.64 11.72
CA TYR A 193 4.42 -10.57 12.65
C TYR A 193 3.71 -10.80 13.98
N ASP A 194 4.43 -10.65 15.09
CA ASP A 194 3.87 -10.77 16.44
C ASP A 194 3.32 -9.42 16.91
N PHE A 195 1.99 -9.32 16.89
CA PHE A 195 1.20 -8.18 17.39
C PHE A 195 0.66 -8.43 18.81
N SER A 196 1.23 -9.40 19.53
CA SER A 196 0.85 -9.65 20.92
C SER A 196 1.14 -8.45 21.81
N THR A 197 0.34 -8.31 22.86
CA THR A 197 0.52 -7.24 23.84
C THR A 197 1.89 -7.35 24.52
N ARG A 198 2.77 -6.36 24.34
CA ARG A 198 4.15 -6.38 24.89
C ARG A 198 4.24 -5.89 26.33
N SER A 199 3.35 -4.98 26.74
CA SER A 199 3.38 -4.35 28.07
C SER A 199 1.96 -4.24 28.62
N SER A 200 1.43 -5.33 29.14
CA SER A 200 0.22 -5.30 29.99
C SER A 200 0.59 -5.83 31.36
N THR A 201 0.42 -4.99 32.39
CA THR A 201 0.59 -5.38 33.81
C THR A 201 -0.54 -6.29 34.30
N ASN A 202 -1.64 -6.40 33.55
CA ASN A 202 -2.72 -7.33 33.81
C ASN A 202 -2.64 -8.54 32.87
N PRO A 203 -2.34 -9.75 33.38
CA PRO A 203 -2.31 -10.98 32.58
C PRO A 203 -3.61 -11.26 31.83
N LYS A 204 -4.76 -10.82 32.36
CA LYS A 204 -6.08 -11.01 31.72
C LYS A 204 -6.26 -10.20 30.43
N ASN A 205 -5.42 -9.18 30.21
CA ASN A 205 -5.49 -8.34 29.02
C ASN A 205 -4.47 -8.73 27.95
N GLN A 206 -3.66 -9.77 28.18
CA GLN A 206 -2.72 -10.25 27.18
C GLN A 206 -3.46 -10.78 25.96
N GLN A 207 -3.13 -10.24 24.79
CA GLN A 207 -3.58 -10.75 23.50
C GLN A 207 -2.41 -11.44 22.82
N PHE A 208 -2.65 -12.60 22.21
CA PHE A 208 -1.67 -13.31 21.40
C PHE A 208 -2.12 -13.26 19.95
N VAL A 209 -1.50 -12.41 19.14
CA VAL A 209 -1.95 -12.14 17.77
C VAL A 209 -0.78 -12.28 16.82
N LEU A 210 -0.95 -13.12 15.81
CA LEU A 210 -0.06 -13.15 14.65
C LEU A 210 -0.77 -12.49 13.48
N MET A 211 -0.05 -11.66 12.74
CA MET A 211 -0.52 -11.09 11.48
C MET A 211 0.39 -11.56 10.35
N SER A 212 -0.19 -11.94 9.23
CA SER A 212 0.51 -12.24 7.99
C SER A 212 -0.18 -11.52 6.84
N TYR A 213 0.39 -11.65 5.64
CA TYR A 213 -0.16 -11.06 4.43
C TYR A 213 -0.20 -12.06 3.29
N VAL A 214 -1.06 -11.77 2.32
CA VAL A 214 -1.07 -12.38 1.00
C VAL A 214 -0.80 -11.33 -0.08
N CYS A 215 -0.01 -11.67 -1.07
CA CYS A 215 0.39 -10.77 -2.16
C CYS A 215 0.68 -11.55 -3.45
N GLY A 216 1.01 -10.83 -4.53
CA GLY A 216 1.35 -11.44 -5.81
C GLY A 216 0.22 -12.34 -6.34
N ASP A 217 0.57 -13.54 -6.78
CA ASP A 217 -0.42 -14.53 -7.27
C ASP A 217 -1.37 -15.04 -6.17
N SER A 218 -1.00 -14.92 -4.90
CA SER A 218 -1.79 -15.44 -3.78
C SER A 218 -2.86 -14.47 -3.28
N VAL A 219 -2.87 -13.21 -3.72
CA VAL A 219 -3.79 -12.19 -3.19
C VAL A 219 -5.27 -12.51 -3.49
N ASP A 220 -5.54 -13.21 -4.58
CA ASP A 220 -6.91 -13.54 -4.98
C ASP A 220 -7.56 -14.62 -4.08
N ILE A 221 -6.79 -15.21 -3.18
CA ILE A 221 -7.31 -16.19 -2.23
C ILE A 221 -8.39 -15.60 -1.32
N VAL A 222 -8.26 -14.32 -0.92
CA VAL A 222 -9.30 -13.65 -0.12
C VAL A 222 -10.55 -13.32 -0.94
N ASN A 223 -10.43 -13.34 -2.28
CA ASN A 223 -11.57 -13.13 -3.16
C ASN A 223 -12.35 -14.41 -3.44
N THR A 224 -11.64 -15.54 -3.50
CA THR A 224 -12.17 -16.85 -3.91
C THR A 224 -12.58 -17.72 -2.73
N LYS A 225 -12.16 -17.39 -1.51
CA LYS A 225 -12.49 -18.11 -0.27
C LYS A 225 -13.24 -17.21 0.71
N THR A 226 -13.92 -17.84 1.66
CA THR A 226 -14.45 -17.19 2.85
C THR A 226 -13.32 -16.83 3.82
N ASP A 227 -13.55 -15.85 4.69
CA ASP A 227 -12.55 -15.47 5.70
C ASP A 227 -12.15 -16.64 6.61
N VAL A 228 -13.09 -17.55 6.92
CA VAL A 228 -12.82 -18.75 7.72
C VAL A 228 -11.84 -19.67 7.00
N GLU A 229 -12.08 -19.96 5.71
CA GLU A 229 -11.17 -20.80 4.92
C GLU A 229 -9.79 -20.15 4.75
N VAL A 230 -9.71 -18.83 4.64
CA VAL A 230 -8.41 -18.12 4.62
C VAL A 230 -7.67 -18.27 5.96
N VAL A 231 -8.39 -18.22 7.07
CA VAL A 231 -7.83 -18.44 8.42
C VAL A 231 -7.41 -19.90 8.63
N GLU A 232 -8.14 -20.86 8.08
CA GLU A 232 -7.75 -22.26 8.08
C GLU A 232 -6.40 -22.45 7.37
N LEU A 233 -6.23 -21.86 6.17
CA LEU A 233 -4.93 -21.88 5.47
C LEU A 233 -3.81 -21.19 6.26
N PHE A 234 -4.12 -20.11 6.97
CA PHE A 234 -3.16 -19.43 7.84
C PHE A 234 -2.70 -20.35 8.99
N VAL A 235 -3.63 -21.10 9.59
CA VAL A 235 -3.33 -22.06 10.65
C VAL A 235 -2.58 -23.28 10.11
N GLU A 236 -2.93 -23.78 8.91
CA GLU A 236 -2.19 -24.86 8.24
C GLU A 236 -0.73 -24.47 7.99
N ALA A 237 -0.48 -23.25 7.50
CA ALA A 237 0.89 -22.75 7.34
C ALA A 237 1.67 -22.73 8.66
N LEU A 238 1.02 -22.38 9.78
CA LEU A 238 1.64 -22.42 11.10
C LEU A 238 1.88 -23.86 11.59
N GLN A 239 0.96 -24.79 11.36
CA GLN A 239 1.14 -26.20 11.71
C GLN A 239 2.34 -26.81 10.99
N GLU A 240 2.59 -26.41 9.75
CA GLU A 240 3.76 -26.85 9.00
C GLU A 240 5.07 -26.22 9.49
N LEU A 241 5.02 -24.97 9.95
CA LEU A 241 6.16 -24.28 10.55
C LEU A 241 6.53 -24.81 11.93
N PHE A 242 5.55 -25.27 12.70
CA PHE A 242 5.74 -25.80 14.05
C PHE A 242 5.18 -27.24 14.15
N PRO A 243 5.81 -28.22 13.48
CA PRO A 243 5.28 -29.58 13.38
C PRO A 243 5.18 -30.31 14.74
N ASP A 244 5.97 -29.89 15.71
CA ASP A 244 6.01 -30.45 17.06
C ASP A 244 5.06 -29.71 18.03
N GLU A 245 4.37 -28.64 17.60
CA GLU A 245 3.42 -27.87 18.40
C GLU A 245 1.96 -28.18 18.04
N ILE A 246 1.12 -28.32 19.07
CA ILE A 246 -0.34 -28.36 18.87
C ILE A 246 -0.85 -26.92 18.76
N ILE A 247 -1.03 -26.44 17.53
CA ILE A 247 -1.56 -25.11 17.26
C ILE A 247 -3.01 -25.01 17.76
N PRO A 248 -3.32 -24.11 18.71
CA PRO A 248 -4.67 -24.00 19.25
C PRO A 248 -5.62 -23.39 18.22
N HIS A 249 -6.91 -23.72 18.34
CA HIS A 249 -7.94 -23.08 17.53
C HIS A 249 -7.92 -21.56 17.74
N PRO A 250 -8.04 -20.77 16.66
CA PRO A 250 -8.18 -19.32 16.75
C PRO A 250 -9.38 -18.90 17.61
N THR A 251 -9.21 -17.81 18.36
CA THR A 251 -10.26 -17.20 19.19
C THR A 251 -10.81 -15.91 18.59
N GLY A 252 -10.27 -15.48 17.45
CA GLY A 252 -10.71 -14.31 16.70
C GLY A 252 -9.79 -14.09 15.49
N TYR A 253 -10.30 -13.42 14.47
CA TYR A 253 -9.53 -13.12 13.27
C TYR A 253 -10.06 -11.87 12.57
N VAL A 254 -9.23 -11.31 11.69
CA VAL A 254 -9.59 -10.28 10.71
C VAL A 254 -8.89 -10.62 9.40
N VAL A 255 -9.65 -10.61 8.29
CA VAL A 255 -9.14 -10.70 6.92
C VAL A 255 -9.49 -9.40 6.22
N THR A 256 -8.51 -8.72 5.61
CA THR A 256 -8.79 -7.49 4.85
C THR A 256 -9.24 -7.80 3.43
N HIS A 257 -10.00 -6.86 2.85
CA HIS A 257 -10.53 -6.92 1.49
C HIS A 257 -10.37 -5.57 0.78
N TRP A 258 -9.17 -4.97 0.86
CA TRP A 258 -8.84 -3.70 0.21
C TRP A 258 -9.16 -3.67 -1.29
N GLY A 259 -8.95 -4.79 -1.98
CA GLY A 259 -9.24 -4.88 -3.41
C GLY A 259 -10.73 -4.72 -3.74
N ARG A 260 -11.61 -5.14 -2.83
CA ARG A 260 -13.07 -5.07 -2.99
C ARG A 260 -13.65 -3.72 -2.59
N ASP A 261 -12.93 -2.92 -1.83
CA ASP A 261 -13.38 -1.58 -1.45
C ASP A 261 -13.51 -0.70 -2.69
N LEU A 262 -14.70 -0.18 -2.93
CA LEU A 262 -15.01 0.63 -4.12
C LEU A 262 -14.17 1.92 -4.15
N TYR A 263 -13.99 2.57 -3.00
CA TYR A 263 -13.36 3.88 -2.88
C TYR A 263 -11.86 3.81 -2.55
N ILE A 264 -11.32 2.59 -2.38
CA ILE A 264 -9.90 2.34 -2.16
C ILE A 264 -9.33 1.45 -3.25
N GLY A 265 -9.73 0.18 -3.30
CA GLY A 265 -9.44 -0.75 -4.39
C GLY A 265 -7.97 -1.17 -4.56
N MET A 266 -7.11 -0.84 -3.60
CA MET A 266 -5.66 -1.09 -3.66
C MET A 266 -5.03 -0.99 -2.27
N SER A 267 -3.75 -1.34 -2.16
CA SER A 267 -2.91 -1.08 -0.99
C SER A 267 -2.00 0.13 -1.21
N TYR A 268 -1.17 0.09 -2.24
CA TYR A 268 -0.20 1.15 -2.56
C TYR A 268 0.30 1.02 -4.00
N SER A 269 0.78 2.13 -4.56
CA SER A 269 1.22 2.17 -5.95
C SER A 269 2.57 1.47 -6.19
N TYR A 270 2.82 1.11 -7.45
CA TYR A 270 4.12 0.66 -7.93
C TYR A 270 4.32 1.08 -9.39
N LEU A 271 5.54 0.93 -9.91
CA LEU A 271 5.83 1.20 -11.32
C LEU A 271 5.63 -0.05 -12.16
N LYS A 272 4.67 0.01 -13.11
CA LYS A 272 4.46 -1.07 -14.07
C LYS A 272 5.62 -1.17 -15.05
N VAL A 273 5.77 -2.31 -15.72
CA VAL A 273 6.71 -2.44 -16.87
C VAL A 273 6.55 -1.27 -17.83
N GLY A 274 7.66 -0.57 -18.12
CA GLY A 274 7.68 0.65 -18.95
C GLY A 274 7.54 1.96 -18.17
N GLY A 275 7.06 1.91 -16.92
CA GLY A 275 6.93 3.06 -16.04
C GLY A 275 8.28 3.60 -15.52
N THR A 276 8.35 4.92 -15.36
CA THR A 276 9.42 5.68 -14.70
C THR A 276 8.88 6.51 -13.53
N GLY A 277 9.78 7.00 -12.67
CA GLY A 277 9.43 7.89 -11.56
C GLY A 277 8.72 9.19 -11.98
N ASP A 278 8.94 9.66 -13.21
CA ASP A 278 8.30 10.89 -13.73
C ASP A 278 6.77 10.77 -13.77
N HIS A 279 6.22 9.55 -13.84
CA HIS A 279 4.76 9.38 -13.81
C HIS A 279 4.13 9.82 -12.48
N TYR A 280 4.84 9.72 -11.36
CA TYR A 280 4.37 10.30 -10.09
C TYR A 280 4.26 11.83 -10.19
N ASP A 281 5.26 12.47 -10.81
CA ASP A 281 5.30 13.92 -10.99
C ASP A 281 4.22 14.39 -11.99
N MET A 282 4.00 13.63 -13.06
CA MET A 282 2.93 13.87 -14.03
C MET A 282 1.54 13.78 -13.36
N LEU A 283 1.32 12.77 -12.50
CA LEU A 283 0.06 12.64 -11.77
C LEU A 283 -0.12 13.79 -10.76
N ALA A 284 0.97 14.25 -10.11
CA ALA A 284 0.97 15.36 -9.15
C ALA A 284 0.74 16.75 -9.77
N LYS A 285 0.90 16.89 -11.09
CA LYS A 285 0.83 18.19 -11.77
C LYS A 285 -0.57 18.82 -11.64
N PRO A 286 -0.71 20.08 -11.20
CA PRO A 286 -2.01 20.73 -11.11
C PRO A 286 -2.59 21.03 -12.49
N ILE A 287 -3.91 21.17 -12.58
CA ILE A 287 -4.64 21.57 -13.79
C ILE A 287 -5.22 22.95 -13.59
N GLU A 288 -4.89 23.89 -14.48
CA GLU A 288 -5.45 25.25 -14.56
C GLU A 288 -5.43 26.04 -13.24
N ASN A 289 -4.49 25.73 -12.33
CA ASN A 289 -4.50 26.23 -10.96
C ASN A 289 -5.87 26.07 -10.27
N LYS A 290 -6.65 25.04 -10.63
CA LYS A 290 -7.96 24.73 -10.05
C LYS A 290 -7.97 23.36 -9.39
N LEU A 291 -7.43 22.35 -10.09
CA LEU A 291 -7.32 20.99 -9.56
C LEU A 291 -5.88 20.69 -9.15
N PHE A 292 -5.71 20.25 -7.92
CA PHE A 292 -4.44 19.85 -7.32
C PHE A 292 -4.53 18.37 -6.92
N PHE A 293 -3.40 17.66 -6.91
CA PHE A 293 -3.39 16.22 -6.74
C PHE A 293 -2.38 15.82 -5.67
N CYS A 294 -2.86 15.14 -4.63
CA CYS A 294 -2.05 14.59 -3.56
C CYS A 294 -2.40 13.11 -3.31
N GLY A 295 -1.67 12.48 -2.39
CA GLY A 295 -1.72 11.05 -2.13
C GLY A 295 -0.39 10.38 -2.48
N GLU A 296 -0.21 9.14 -2.01
CA GLU A 296 1.05 8.40 -2.14
C GLU A 296 1.50 8.26 -3.61
N ALA A 297 0.55 8.03 -4.53
CA ALA A 297 0.82 7.91 -5.97
C ALA A 297 1.20 9.24 -6.67
N THR A 298 1.30 10.33 -5.92
CA THR A 298 1.75 11.65 -6.41
C THR A 298 3.09 12.06 -5.80
N ASN A 299 3.73 11.19 -5.03
CA ASN A 299 5.00 11.45 -4.38
C ASN A 299 6.08 10.53 -4.92
N ARG A 300 6.91 11.05 -5.83
CA ARG A 300 7.99 10.28 -6.44
C ARG A 300 9.04 9.80 -5.44
N PHE A 301 9.36 10.63 -4.45
CA PHE A 301 10.49 10.37 -3.55
C PHE A 301 10.13 9.47 -2.39
N PHE A 302 8.87 9.51 -1.97
CA PHE A 302 8.33 8.69 -0.89
C PHE A 302 6.98 8.07 -1.30
N PRO A 303 6.93 7.23 -2.35
CA PRO A 303 5.69 6.59 -2.77
C PRO A 303 5.19 5.61 -1.68
N GLN A 304 3.99 5.06 -1.85
CA GLN A 304 3.38 3.99 -1.04
C GLN A 304 3.02 4.34 0.42
N THR A 305 3.82 5.17 1.08
CA THR A 305 3.77 5.35 2.52
C THR A 305 2.74 6.38 2.98
N MET A 306 2.25 6.22 4.22
CA MET A 306 1.44 7.25 4.90
C MET A 306 2.21 8.58 4.99
N THR A 307 3.52 8.53 5.26
CA THR A 307 4.39 9.71 5.26
C THR A 307 4.42 10.40 3.90
N GLY A 308 4.58 9.63 2.82
CA GLY A 308 4.53 10.11 1.45
C GLY A 308 3.24 10.83 1.09
N ALA A 309 2.11 10.22 1.46
CA ALA A 309 0.79 10.83 1.32
C ALA A 309 0.68 12.15 2.09
N PHE A 310 1.11 12.17 3.36
CA PHE A 310 1.10 13.38 4.19
C PHE A 310 1.95 14.52 3.60
N VAL A 311 3.19 14.21 3.21
CA VAL A 311 4.11 15.19 2.59
C VAL A 311 3.53 15.74 1.28
N SER A 312 2.91 14.88 0.46
CA SER A 312 2.25 15.32 -0.78
C SER A 312 1.07 16.26 -0.50
N ALA A 313 0.32 16.05 0.58
CA ALA A 313 -0.79 16.92 0.97
C ALA A 313 -0.29 18.29 1.43
N GLN A 314 0.79 18.33 2.22
CA GLN A 314 1.45 19.58 2.61
C GLN A 314 1.95 20.37 1.39
N ARG A 315 2.55 19.67 0.42
CA ARG A 315 2.97 20.26 -0.86
C ARG A 315 1.81 20.92 -1.60
N GLU A 316 0.68 20.23 -1.76
CA GLU A 316 -0.47 20.80 -2.48
C GLU A 316 -1.17 21.92 -1.69
N ALA A 317 -1.23 21.83 -0.35
CA ALA A 317 -1.74 22.93 0.47
C ALA A 317 -0.90 24.20 0.29
N GLY A 318 0.44 24.08 0.24
CA GLY A 318 1.34 25.18 -0.05
C GLY A 318 1.09 25.81 -1.43
N LYS A 319 0.97 24.99 -2.47
CA LYS A 319 0.67 25.47 -3.84
C LYS A 319 -0.67 26.19 -3.93
N VAL A 320 -1.69 25.72 -3.22
CA VAL A 320 -3.01 26.40 -3.18
C VAL A 320 -2.87 27.80 -2.55
N ILE A 321 -2.18 27.90 -1.41
CA ILE A 321 -1.93 29.19 -0.74
C ILE A 321 -1.14 30.14 -1.66
N GLU A 322 -0.06 29.64 -2.26
CA GLU A 322 0.79 30.42 -3.19
C GLU A 322 0.00 30.92 -4.40
N SER A 323 -0.92 30.11 -4.93
CA SER A 323 -1.78 30.52 -6.05
C SER A 323 -2.66 31.72 -5.69
N TYR A 324 -3.23 31.77 -4.48
CA TYR A 324 -4.01 32.93 -4.02
C TYR A 324 -3.13 34.16 -3.77
N LEU A 325 -1.93 33.97 -3.21
CA LEU A 325 -1.01 35.09 -2.98
C LEU A 325 -0.54 35.73 -4.30
N SER A 326 -0.26 34.90 -5.30
CA SER A 326 0.15 35.36 -6.63
C SER A 326 -0.98 36.08 -7.37
N GLU A 327 -2.23 35.63 -7.20
CA GLU A 327 -3.42 36.31 -7.72
C GLU A 327 -3.67 37.67 -7.02
N ALA A 328 -3.37 37.76 -5.72
CA ALA A 328 -3.56 38.99 -4.93
C ALA A 328 -2.43 40.03 -5.08
N MET A 329 -1.20 39.59 -5.37
CA MET A 329 -0.01 40.45 -5.51
C MET A 329 0.76 40.10 -6.79
N PRO A 330 0.25 40.47 -7.98
CA PRO A 330 0.95 40.19 -9.23
C PRO A 330 2.30 40.92 -9.23
N ILE A 331 3.39 40.16 -9.22
CA ILE A 331 4.74 40.72 -9.36
C ILE A 331 4.81 41.37 -10.75
N PRO A 332 5.15 42.66 -10.86
CA PRO A 332 5.31 43.31 -12.16
C PRO A 332 6.33 42.53 -12.98
N LYS A 333 5.97 42.14 -14.21
CA LYS A 333 6.97 41.63 -15.15
C LYS A 333 8.00 42.74 -15.34
N LEU A 334 9.26 42.46 -15.02
CA LEU A 334 10.38 43.29 -15.44
C LEU A 334 10.38 43.29 -16.98
N GLU A 335 10.21 44.48 -17.56
CA GLU A 335 10.25 44.71 -19.02
C GLU A 335 11.63 44.45 -19.62
#